data_AF-A0A6J1K570-F1
#
_entry.id   AF-A0A6J1K570-F1
#
_cell.length_a   1.000
_cell.length_b   1.000
_cell.length_c   1.000
_cell.angle_alpha   90.00
_cell.angle_beta   90.00
_cell.angle_gamma   90.00
#
_symmetry.space_group_name_H-M   'P 1'
#
loop_
_entity.id
_entity.type
_entity.pdbx_description
1 polymer ?
#
loop_
_entity_poly.entity_id
_entity_poly.type
_entity_poly.pdbx_seq_one_letter_code
_entity_poly.pdbx_strand_id
1 'polypeptide(L)'
;MADRARATARSFSLWLSSNPSKRWGELFFLSYTPFWLTLCLGIIVPFKLYESFTEMEYMVLGLVAAVPSFLIPVVWPGEADRNLPWKERYWVKVSLWIAIFSYVGNYFWTHYFFTVLGASYTFPSWRMNNVPHTTFLLTHVCFLLYHVTSNMTLRRLRHSIAGLPEHIQRATMVAWIVALSYFVAYLETLAISNFPYYQFQDRDSMYKFGSLFYAIYFFVSFPMFLRIDEKPGDLWDLQRVAVDSLGAAMLVTIVLDLWRIFLGPIVPIPKKRCSEPGLPWFL
;
A
#
# COMPACT_ATOMS: atom_id res chain seq x y z
N MET A 1 36.17 20.04 30.22
CA MET A 1 35.82 20.52 28.87
C MET A 1 35.85 19.44 27.78
N ALA A 2 36.41 18.24 28.04
CA ALA A 2 36.44 17.13 27.09
C ALA A 2 35.17 16.24 27.08
N ASP A 3 34.32 16.31 28.11
CA ASP A 3 33.13 15.44 28.23
C ASP A 3 31.88 15.92 27.49
N ARG A 4 31.88 17.13 26.91
CA ARG A 4 30.75 17.63 26.11
C ARG A 4 30.83 17.24 24.62
N ALA A 5 31.96 16.70 24.16
CA ALA A 5 32.14 16.29 22.76
C ALA A 5 31.72 14.83 22.47
N ARG A 6 31.27 14.08 23.48
CA ARG A 6 30.77 12.69 23.34
C ARG A 6 29.25 12.56 23.21
N ALA A 7 28.52 13.67 23.21
CA ALA A 7 27.10 13.67 22.88
C ALA A 7 26.93 13.80 21.36
N THR A 8 26.13 12.90 20.77
CA THR A 8 25.63 12.91 19.38
C THR A 8 26.53 12.42 18.24
N ALA A 9 27.24 11.30 18.43
CA ALA A 9 27.37 10.35 17.33
C ALA A 9 26.18 9.37 17.39
N ARG A 10 24.96 9.86 17.12
CA ARG A 10 23.81 8.97 16.96
C ARG A 10 24.12 8.14 15.72
N SER A 11 24.41 6.85 15.89
CA SER A 11 24.55 5.91 14.78
C SER A 11 23.37 6.10 13.84
N PHE A 12 23.63 6.69 12.67
CA PHE A 12 22.61 6.91 11.66
C PHE A 12 22.25 5.53 11.12
N SER A 13 21.04 5.07 11.43
CA SER A 13 20.55 3.82 10.86
C SER A 13 20.42 4.01 9.36
N LEU A 14 21.08 3.14 8.59
CA LEU A 14 20.97 3.11 7.13
C LEU A 14 19.57 2.66 6.66
N TRP A 15 18.76 2.12 7.58
CA TRP A 15 17.46 1.53 7.32
C TRP A 15 16.29 2.33 7.88
N LEU A 16 16.51 3.26 8.81
CA LEU A 16 15.45 4.05 9.47
C LEU A 16 15.64 5.54 9.20
N SER A 17 14.55 6.30 9.20
CA SER A 17 14.63 7.74 8.96
C SER A 17 15.46 8.46 10.04
N SER A 18 16.11 9.56 9.64
CA SER A 18 16.75 10.49 10.57
C SER A 18 15.74 11.36 11.32
N ASN A 19 14.54 11.55 10.76
CA ASN A 19 13.44 12.23 11.43
C ASN A 19 12.88 11.33 12.57
N PRO A 20 12.92 11.78 13.85
CA PRO A 20 12.49 10.96 14.97
C PRO A 20 11.02 10.50 14.92
N SER A 21 10.10 11.35 14.48
CA SER A 21 8.67 11.02 14.34
C SER A 21 8.48 9.96 13.26
N LYS A 22 9.10 10.16 12.10
CA LYS A 22 9.09 9.20 10.99
C LYS A 22 9.67 7.85 11.39
N ARG A 23 10.85 7.86 12.02
CA ARG A 23 11.51 6.65 12.52
C ARG A 23 10.63 5.87 13.48
N TRP A 24 9.98 6.56 14.42
CA TRP A 24 9.09 5.91 15.37
C TRP A 24 7.88 5.29 14.65
N GLY A 25 7.24 6.03 13.74
CA GLY A 25 6.09 5.51 12.97
C GLY A 25 6.45 4.32 12.09
N GLU A 26 7.59 4.35 11.39
CA GLU A 26 8.08 3.21 10.60
C GLU A 26 8.30 1.97 11.46
N LEU A 27 8.94 2.11 12.62
CA LEU A 27 9.11 1.00 13.56
C LEU A 27 7.77 0.50 14.09
N PHE A 28 6.86 1.41 14.44
CA PHE A 28 5.54 1.05 14.93
C PHE A 28 4.76 0.21 13.91
N PHE A 29 4.62 0.68 12.67
CA PHE A 29 3.87 -0.07 11.64
C PHE A 29 4.53 -1.40 11.27
N LEU A 30 5.87 -1.47 11.28
CA LEU A 30 6.59 -2.72 11.08
C LEU A 30 6.36 -3.70 12.24
N SER A 31 6.43 -3.24 13.49
CA SER A 31 6.16 -4.05 14.68
C SER A 31 4.69 -4.43 14.84
N TYR A 32 3.78 -3.63 14.27
CA TYR A 32 2.35 -3.92 14.22
C TYR A 32 2.00 -4.99 13.18
N THR A 33 2.83 -5.14 12.14
CA THR A 33 2.57 -6.06 11.03
C THR A 33 2.33 -7.51 11.45
N PRO A 34 3.14 -8.12 12.35
CA PRO A 34 2.90 -9.47 12.85
C PRO A 34 1.49 -9.68 13.41
N PHE A 35 0.90 -8.68 14.08
CA PHE A 35 -0.43 -8.83 14.68
C PHE A 35 -1.51 -9.16 13.65
N TRP A 36 -1.67 -8.34 12.62
CA TRP A 36 -2.72 -8.55 11.62
C TRP A 36 -2.38 -9.70 10.65
N LEU A 37 -1.09 -9.95 10.37
CA LEU A 37 -0.67 -11.12 9.59
C LEU A 37 -0.97 -12.42 10.33
N THR A 38 -0.67 -12.51 11.63
CA THR A 38 -1.00 -13.69 12.44
C THR A 38 -2.51 -13.86 12.52
N LEU A 39 -3.28 -12.79 12.70
CA LEU A 39 -4.74 -12.87 12.67
C LEU A 39 -5.27 -13.44 11.35
N CYS A 40 -4.88 -12.87 10.21
CA CYS A 40 -5.40 -13.27 8.91
C CYS A 40 -4.81 -14.60 8.42
N LEU A 41 -3.48 -14.69 8.32
CA LEU A 41 -2.77 -15.81 7.69
C LEU A 41 -2.34 -16.89 8.68
N GLY A 42 -2.24 -16.58 9.98
CA GLY A 42 -1.87 -17.55 11.02
C GLY A 42 -3.07 -18.22 11.71
N ILE A 43 -4.23 -17.55 11.75
CA ILE A 43 -5.43 -18.02 12.46
C ILE A 43 -6.59 -18.21 11.47
N ILE A 44 -7.08 -17.13 10.84
CA ILE A 44 -8.33 -17.22 10.08
C ILE A 44 -8.22 -18.13 8.86
N VAL A 45 -7.15 -18.00 8.08
CA VAL A 45 -6.96 -18.80 6.86
C VAL A 45 -6.67 -20.28 7.19
N PRO A 46 -5.71 -20.63 8.07
CA PRO A 46 -5.38 -22.04 8.35
C PRO A 46 -6.52 -22.82 9.02
N PHE A 47 -7.26 -22.19 9.92
CA PHE A 47 -8.41 -22.80 10.59
C PHE A 47 -9.72 -22.66 9.80
N LYS A 48 -9.67 -22.04 8.61
CA LYS A 48 -10.83 -21.83 7.73
C LYS A 48 -12.03 -21.15 8.41
N LEU A 49 -11.78 -20.31 9.41
CA LEU A 49 -12.84 -19.65 10.16
C LEU A 49 -13.76 -18.81 9.26
N TYR A 50 -13.18 -18.30 8.17
CA TYR A 50 -13.86 -17.54 7.13
C TYR A 50 -15.05 -18.28 6.47
N GLU A 51 -15.12 -19.62 6.52
CA GLU A 51 -16.26 -20.37 5.95
C GLU A 51 -17.58 -20.12 6.71
N SER A 52 -17.48 -19.76 7.99
CA SER A 52 -18.63 -19.49 8.88
C SER A 52 -18.99 -18.02 9.00
N PHE A 53 -18.21 -17.13 8.39
CA PHE A 53 -18.36 -15.69 8.56
C PHE A 53 -19.56 -15.17 7.76
N THR A 54 -20.36 -14.32 8.39
CA THR A 54 -21.33 -13.44 7.74
C THR A 54 -20.67 -12.10 7.42
N GLU A 55 -21.43 -11.17 6.84
CA GLU A 55 -21.00 -9.81 6.53
C GLU A 55 -20.36 -9.11 7.74
N MET A 56 -20.90 -9.37 8.94
CA MET A 56 -20.48 -8.72 10.18
C MET A 56 -19.09 -9.20 10.62
N GLU A 57 -18.83 -10.51 10.63
CA GLU A 57 -17.54 -11.06 11.03
C GLU A 57 -16.43 -10.62 10.08
N TYR A 58 -16.72 -10.54 8.78
CA TYR A 58 -15.77 -9.96 7.82
C TYR A 58 -15.51 -8.48 8.09
N MET A 59 -16.52 -7.67 8.43
CA MET A 59 -16.30 -6.27 8.82
C MET A 59 -15.44 -6.18 10.08
N VAL A 60 -15.75 -6.96 11.12
CA VAL A 60 -14.99 -6.98 12.38
C VAL A 60 -13.55 -7.40 12.12
N LEU A 61 -13.29 -8.38 11.26
CA LEU A 61 -11.94 -8.75 10.87
C LEU A 61 -11.17 -7.54 10.33
N GLY A 62 -11.76 -6.81 9.38
CA GLY A 62 -11.16 -5.60 8.83
C GLY A 62 -10.90 -4.54 9.91
N LEU A 63 -11.87 -4.31 10.81
CA LEU A 63 -11.75 -3.32 11.88
C LEU A 63 -10.68 -3.70 12.91
N VAL A 64 -10.65 -4.96 13.36
CA VAL A 64 -9.64 -5.46 14.30
C VAL A 64 -8.25 -5.37 13.68
N ALA A 65 -8.11 -5.60 12.38
CA ALA A 65 -6.84 -5.42 11.69
C ALA A 65 -6.45 -3.94 11.55
N ALA A 66 -7.38 -3.04 11.19
CA ALA A 66 -7.05 -1.66 10.82
C ALA A 66 -7.07 -0.68 12.01
N VAL A 67 -8.09 -0.71 12.86
CA VAL A 67 -8.33 0.29 13.91
C VAL A 67 -7.17 0.40 14.91
N PRO A 68 -6.53 -0.68 15.38
CA PRO A 68 -5.41 -0.56 16.31
C PRO A 68 -4.21 0.20 15.73
N SER A 69 -4.04 0.21 14.40
CA SER A 69 -2.99 1.02 13.75
C SER A 69 -3.17 2.53 13.96
N PHE A 70 -4.38 2.98 14.31
CA PHE A 70 -4.70 4.36 14.68
C PHE A 70 -4.77 4.56 16.21
N LEU A 71 -5.34 3.60 16.94
CA LEU A 71 -5.55 3.76 18.39
C LEU A 71 -4.25 3.64 19.19
N ILE A 72 -3.37 2.71 18.83
CA ILE A 72 -2.10 2.51 19.54
C ILE A 72 -1.23 3.77 19.52
N PRO A 73 -1.00 4.47 18.37
CA PRO A 73 -0.20 5.68 18.37
C PRO A 73 -0.88 6.89 19.03
N VAL A 74 -2.19 6.83 19.28
CA VAL A 74 -2.91 7.83 20.08
C VAL A 74 -2.67 7.61 21.57
N VAL A 75 -2.80 6.37 22.06
CA VAL A 75 -2.69 6.02 23.48
C VAL A 75 -1.22 5.95 23.93
N TRP A 76 -0.34 5.42 23.08
CA TRP A 76 1.10 5.27 23.34
C TRP A 76 1.93 5.96 22.25
N PRO A 77 1.90 7.30 22.18
CA PRO A 77 2.69 8.03 21.20
C PRO A 77 4.20 7.88 21.47
N GLY A 78 4.97 7.84 20.39
CA GLY A 78 6.43 7.89 20.47
C GLY A 78 6.92 9.13 21.20
N GLU A 79 8.11 9.02 21.82
CA GLU A 79 8.71 10.11 22.60
C GLU A 79 8.80 11.42 21.80
N ALA A 80 9.17 11.32 20.52
CA ALA A 80 9.23 12.45 19.59
C ALA A 80 7.87 13.08 19.26
N ASP A 81 6.77 12.34 19.43
CA ASP A 81 5.42 12.74 19.05
C ASP A 81 4.59 13.27 20.24
N ARG A 82 5.01 13.01 21.49
CA ARG A 82 4.23 13.32 22.71
C ARG A 82 3.77 14.77 22.77
N ASN A 83 4.66 15.69 22.43
CA ASN A 83 4.41 17.13 22.50
C ASN A 83 4.01 17.75 21.15
N LEU A 84 3.85 16.92 20.10
CA LEU A 84 3.45 17.39 18.78
C LEU A 84 1.93 17.30 18.61
N PRO A 85 1.31 18.29 17.96
CA PRO A 85 -0.09 18.18 17.54
C PRO A 85 -0.23 17.05 16.51
N TRP A 86 -1.39 16.41 16.45
CA TRP A 86 -1.62 15.23 15.60
C TRP A 86 -1.28 15.46 14.12
N LYS A 87 -1.62 16.64 13.58
CA LYS A 87 -1.31 17.02 12.19
C LYS A 87 0.18 17.01 11.83
N GLU A 88 1.06 17.10 12.83
CA GLU A 88 2.52 17.10 12.64
C GLU A 88 3.14 15.71 12.84
N ARG A 89 2.40 14.77 13.46
CA ARG A 89 2.88 13.41 13.71
C ARG A 89 2.93 12.61 12.41
N TYR A 90 4.04 11.94 12.16
CA TYR A 90 4.24 11.18 10.93
C TYR A 90 3.17 10.11 10.70
N TRP A 91 2.77 9.39 11.77
CA TRP A 91 1.77 8.32 11.65
C TRP A 91 0.43 8.83 11.10
N VAL A 92 0.00 10.04 11.48
CA VAL A 92 -1.25 10.66 10.96
C VAL A 92 -1.10 10.97 9.49
N LYS A 93 0.04 11.54 9.08
CA LYS A 93 0.31 11.89 7.68
C LYS A 93 0.31 10.65 6.79
N VAL A 94 1.01 9.58 7.19
CA VAL A 94 1.05 8.37 6.36
C VAL A 94 -0.27 7.62 6.35
N SER A 95 -1.00 7.59 7.47
CA SER A 95 -2.34 7.01 7.48
C SER A 95 -3.30 7.79 6.58
N LEU A 96 -3.22 9.13 6.55
CA LEU A 96 -4.00 9.95 5.62
C LEU A 96 -3.63 9.64 4.16
N TRP A 97 -2.33 9.61 3.84
CA TRP A 97 -1.85 9.31 2.49
C TRP A 97 -2.37 7.95 2.00
N ILE A 98 -2.23 6.92 2.84
CA ILE A 98 -2.65 5.55 2.52
C ILE A 98 -4.17 5.45 2.46
N ALA A 99 -4.91 6.12 3.34
CA ALA A 99 -6.38 6.11 3.29
C ALA A 99 -6.92 6.70 1.99
N ILE A 100 -6.35 7.81 1.50
CA ILE A 100 -6.74 8.41 0.23
C ILE A 100 -6.38 7.48 -0.93
N PHE A 101 -5.11 7.02 -0.98
CA PHE A 101 -4.63 6.18 -2.07
C PHE A 101 -5.37 4.83 -2.13
N SER A 102 -5.60 4.19 -0.97
CA SER A 102 -6.32 2.92 -0.89
C SER A 102 -7.80 3.08 -1.19
N TYR A 103 -8.43 4.20 -0.82
CA TYR A 103 -9.80 4.50 -1.21
C TYR A 103 -9.90 4.64 -2.72
N VAL A 104 -8.99 5.38 -3.36
CA VAL A 104 -9.02 5.52 -4.82
C VAL A 104 -8.85 4.16 -5.51
N GLY A 105 -7.92 3.33 -5.02
CA GLY A 105 -7.72 2.00 -5.58
C GLY A 105 -8.87 1.02 -5.37
N ASN A 106 -9.47 1.01 -4.18
CA ASN A 106 -10.60 0.12 -3.90
C ASN A 106 -11.93 0.63 -4.46
N TYR A 107 -12.08 1.92 -4.75
CA TYR A 107 -13.34 2.49 -5.24
C TYR A 107 -13.33 2.77 -6.75
N PHE A 108 -12.31 3.45 -7.27
CA PHE A 108 -12.27 3.88 -8.68
C PHE A 108 -11.57 2.86 -9.59
N TRP A 109 -10.55 2.15 -9.10
CA TRP A 109 -9.79 1.20 -9.93
C TRP A 109 -10.42 -0.20 -10.01
N THR A 110 -11.59 -0.38 -9.40
CA THR A 110 -12.37 -1.63 -9.41
C THR A 110 -12.69 -2.10 -10.81
N HIS A 111 -12.95 -1.18 -11.75
CA HIS A 111 -13.14 -1.52 -13.14
C HIS A 111 -11.91 -2.25 -13.70
N TYR A 112 -10.68 -1.78 -13.42
CA TYR A 112 -9.49 -2.47 -13.88
C TYR A 112 -9.38 -3.86 -13.24
N PHE A 113 -9.63 -3.98 -11.93
CA PHE A 113 -9.62 -5.27 -11.24
C PHE A 113 -10.63 -6.27 -11.81
N PHE A 114 -11.87 -5.85 -12.05
CA PHE A 114 -12.93 -6.77 -12.45
C PHE A 114 -12.93 -7.06 -13.96
N THR A 115 -12.62 -6.07 -14.81
CA THR A 115 -12.71 -6.28 -16.26
C THR A 115 -11.37 -6.53 -16.92
N VAL A 116 -10.28 -5.91 -16.43
CA VAL A 116 -8.94 -6.10 -17.02
C VAL A 116 -8.33 -7.38 -16.47
N LEU A 117 -8.41 -7.59 -15.15
CA LEU A 117 -7.83 -8.77 -14.49
C LEU A 117 -8.78 -9.95 -14.36
N GLY A 118 -10.10 -9.74 -14.49
CA GLY A 118 -11.09 -10.81 -14.31
C GLY A 118 -11.15 -11.34 -12.88
N ALA A 119 -10.84 -10.49 -11.89
CA ALA A 119 -10.96 -10.83 -10.49
C ALA A 119 -12.43 -10.65 -10.01
N SER A 120 -12.84 -11.36 -8.96
CA SER A 120 -14.13 -11.13 -8.31
C SER A 120 -14.14 -11.60 -6.86
N TYR A 121 -14.90 -10.89 -6.02
CA TYR A 121 -15.11 -11.26 -4.62
C TYR A 121 -16.47 -11.94 -4.46
N THR A 122 -16.51 -13.13 -3.86
CA THR A 122 -17.74 -13.94 -3.72
C THR A 122 -18.18 -14.16 -2.26
N PHE A 123 -17.40 -13.70 -1.27
CA PHE A 123 -17.76 -13.84 0.14
C PHE A 123 -18.83 -12.83 0.60
N PRO A 124 -19.62 -13.18 1.64
CA PRO A 124 -20.59 -12.28 2.28
C PRO A 124 -19.92 -10.99 2.73
N SER A 125 -20.44 -9.85 2.28
CA SER A 125 -19.89 -8.56 2.70
C SER A 125 -20.84 -7.42 2.39
N TRP A 126 -20.77 -6.38 3.23
CA TRP A 126 -21.20 -5.05 2.82
C TRP A 126 -20.23 -4.50 1.78
N ARG A 127 -20.78 -3.94 0.70
CA ARG A 127 -20.01 -3.59 -0.49
C ARG A 127 -20.22 -2.14 -0.90
N MET A 128 -19.15 -1.57 -1.45
CA MET A 128 -19.16 -0.28 -2.12
C MET A 128 -18.52 -0.46 -3.49
N ASN A 129 -19.23 -0.10 -4.55
CA ASN A 129 -18.82 -0.37 -5.93
C ASN A 129 -18.38 -1.84 -6.18
N ASN A 130 -19.18 -2.78 -5.66
CA ASN A 130 -18.94 -4.23 -5.66
C ASN A 130 -17.71 -4.72 -4.88
N VAL A 131 -16.98 -3.83 -4.22
CA VAL A 131 -15.82 -4.17 -3.38
C VAL A 131 -16.24 -4.30 -1.90
N PRO A 132 -15.91 -5.41 -1.23
CA PRO A 132 -16.18 -5.61 0.19
C PRO A 132 -15.52 -4.53 1.08
N HIS A 133 -16.25 -3.96 2.05
CA HIS A 133 -15.66 -2.97 2.97
C HIS A 133 -14.44 -3.50 3.74
N THR A 134 -14.41 -4.80 4.04
CA THR A 134 -13.25 -5.46 4.66
C THR A 134 -11.98 -5.29 3.86
N THR A 135 -12.04 -5.29 2.53
CA THR A 135 -10.82 -5.10 1.72
C THR A 135 -10.30 -3.68 1.83
N PHE A 136 -11.15 -2.65 1.90
CA PHE A 136 -10.70 -1.27 2.16
C PHE A 136 -9.89 -1.17 3.46
N LEU A 137 -10.34 -1.85 4.51
CA LEU A 137 -9.68 -1.87 5.82
C LEU A 137 -8.38 -2.69 5.81
N LEU A 138 -8.39 -3.88 5.20
CA LEU A 138 -7.20 -4.72 5.07
C LEU A 138 -6.15 -4.09 4.16
N THR A 139 -6.55 -3.48 3.04
CA THR A 139 -5.66 -2.74 2.15
C THR A 139 -4.92 -1.64 2.91
N HIS A 140 -5.55 -0.96 3.87
CA HIS A 140 -4.89 0.08 4.66
C HIS A 140 -3.64 -0.46 5.38
N VAL A 141 -3.78 -1.58 6.10
CA VAL A 141 -2.65 -2.16 6.87
C VAL A 141 -1.63 -2.86 5.98
N CYS A 142 -2.08 -3.51 4.90
CA CYS A 142 -1.19 -4.06 3.87
C CYS A 142 -0.33 -2.95 3.25
N PHE A 143 -0.95 -1.84 2.84
CA PHE A 143 -0.24 -0.74 2.20
C PHE A 143 0.71 -0.06 3.18
N LEU A 144 0.37 0.11 4.46
CA LEU A 144 1.32 0.59 5.46
C LEU A 144 2.57 -0.30 5.51
N LEU A 145 2.42 -1.62 5.56
CA LEU A 145 3.56 -2.56 5.51
C LEU A 145 4.38 -2.38 4.23
N TYR A 146 3.75 -2.38 3.06
CA TYR A 146 4.44 -2.35 1.78
C TYR A 146 5.27 -1.06 1.63
N HIS A 147 4.67 0.07 1.99
CA HIS A 147 5.30 1.37 1.82
C HIS A 147 6.38 1.63 2.87
N VAL A 148 6.19 1.19 4.13
CA VAL A 148 7.26 1.26 5.15
C VAL A 148 8.44 0.38 4.76
N THR A 149 8.19 -0.87 4.33
CA THR A 149 9.25 -1.78 3.84
C THR A 149 9.99 -1.18 2.64
N SER A 150 9.24 -0.59 1.70
CA SER A 150 9.81 0.13 0.57
C SER A 150 10.70 1.28 1.00
N ASN A 151 10.25 2.13 1.92
CA ASN A 151 11.06 3.23 2.44
C ASN A 151 12.40 2.77 3.00
N MET A 152 12.38 1.71 3.82
CA MET A 152 13.59 1.16 4.44
C MET A 152 14.56 0.63 3.39
N THR A 153 14.08 -0.14 2.40
CA THR A 153 14.94 -0.71 1.36
C THR A 153 15.48 0.35 0.40
N LEU A 154 14.66 1.33 0.01
CA LEU A 154 15.08 2.45 -0.85
C LEU A 154 16.13 3.31 -0.16
N ARG A 155 15.97 3.61 1.13
CA ARG A 155 17.01 4.31 1.91
C ARG A 155 18.29 3.51 1.99
N ARG A 156 18.21 2.23 2.33
CA ARG A 156 19.40 1.36 2.40
C ARG A 156 20.14 1.32 1.08
N LEU A 157 19.40 1.17 -0.02
CA LEU A 157 19.96 1.11 -1.37
C LEU A 157 20.65 2.42 -1.74
N ARG A 158 20.00 3.58 -1.51
CA ARG A 158 20.62 4.91 -1.73
C ARG A 158 21.97 5.04 -1.03
N HIS A 159 22.07 4.58 0.21
CA HIS A 159 23.34 4.59 0.92
C HIS A 159 24.37 3.63 0.32
N SER A 160 23.97 2.43 -0.08
CA SER A 160 24.87 1.43 -0.68
C SER A 160 25.45 1.86 -2.03
N ILE A 161 24.73 2.68 -2.79
CA ILE A 161 25.13 3.13 -4.14
C ILE A 161 25.64 4.58 -4.18
N ALA A 162 25.77 5.25 -3.03
CA ALA A 162 26.09 6.68 -2.96
C ALA A 162 27.42 7.07 -3.64
N GLY A 163 28.38 6.13 -3.72
CA GLY A 163 29.67 6.35 -4.40
C GLY A 163 29.67 6.09 -5.91
N LEU A 164 28.56 5.58 -6.49
CA LEU A 164 28.47 5.28 -7.91
C LEU A 164 28.12 6.53 -8.73
N PRO A 165 28.39 6.56 -10.05
CA PRO A 165 27.93 7.63 -10.94
C PRO A 165 26.40 7.81 -10.91
N GLU A 166 25.93 9.06 -11.05
CA GLU A 166 24.50 9.41 -10.90
C GLU A 166 23.57 8.60 -11.82
N HIS A 167 23.97 8.35 -13.07
CA HIS A 167 23.18 7.55 -14.02
C HIS A 167 22.99 6.10 -13.53
N ILE A 168 24.02 5.51 -12.93
CA ILE A 168 23.94 4.17 -12.32
C ILE A 168 23.04 4.23 -11.09
N GLN A 169 23.19 5.24 -10.23
CA GLN A 169 22.33 5.38 -9.05
C GLN A 169 20.85 5.43 -9.44
N ARG A 170 20.50 6.26 -10.43
CA ARG A 170 19.13 6.39 -10.95
C ARG A 170 18.63 5.07 -11.54
N ALA A 171 19.43 4.41 -12.38
CA ALA A 171 19.07 3.13 -12.97
C ALA A 171 18.83 2.05 -11.91
N THR A 172 19.72 1.94 -10.91
CA THR A 172 19.58 0.97 -9.81
C THR A 172 18.37 1.27 -8.94
N MET A 173 18.07 2.54 -8.66
CA MET A 173 16.86 2.93 -7.91
C MET A 173 15.59 2.56 -8.65
N VAL A 174 15.51 2.85 -9.95
CA VAL A 174 14.36 2.48 -10.79
C VAL A 174 14.21 0.96 -10.86
N ALA A 175 15.30 0.23 -11.13
CA ALA A 175 15.28 -1.23 -11.18
C ALA A 175 14.80 -1.84 -9.86
N TRP A 176 15.23 -1.30 -8.71
CA TRP A 176 14.79 -1.76 -7.41
C TRP A 176 13.31 -1.48 -7.15
N ILE A 177 12.82 -0.28 -7.50
CA ILE A 177 11.39 0.04 -7.38
C ILE A 177 10.56 -0.93 -8.21
N VAL A 178 10.96 -1.20 -9.46
CA VAL A 178 10.26 -2.15 -10.33
C VAL A 178 10.29 -3.56 -9.75
N ALA A 179 11.46 -4.05 -9.33
CA ALA A 179 11.62 -5.39 -8.77
C ALA A 179 10.82 -5.57 -7.48
N LEU A 180 10.91 -4.62 -6.55
CA LEU A 180 10.19 -4.68 -5.27
C LEU A 180 8.68 -4.59 -5.47
N SER A 181 8.23 -3.70 -6.35
CA SER A 181 6.80 -3.53 -6.66
C SER A 181 6.20 -4.81 -7.24
N TYR A 182 6.89 -5.43 -8.21
CA TYR A 182 6.45 -6.71 -8.76
C TYR A 182 6.48 -7.82 -7.72
N PHE A 183 7.53 -7.89 -6.90
CA PHE A 183 7.64 -8.88 -5.84
C PHE A 183 6.49 -8.78 -4.82
N VAL A 184 6.16 -7.57 -4.36
CA VAL A 184 5.04 -7.34 -3.44
C VAL A 184 3.71 -7.72 -4.09
N ALA A 185 3.45 -7.24 -5.31
CA ALA A 185 2.22 -7.55 -6.04
C ALA A 185 2.03 -9.05 -6.29
N TYR A 186 3.12 -9.76 -6.62
CA TYR A 186 3.12 -11.20 -6.81
C TYR A 186 2.87 -11.95 -5.50
N LEU A 187 3.56 -11.58 -4.40
CA LEU A 187 3.34 -12.21 -3.10
C LEU A 187 1.93 -12.01 -2.58
N GLU A 188 1.34 -10.83 -2.77
CA GLU A 188 -0.05 -10.58 -2.41
C GLU A 188 -0.99 -11.44 -3.25
N THR A 189 -0.78 -11.51 -4.57
CA THR A 189 -1.57 -12.37 -5.47
C THR A 189 -1.49 -13.84 -5.03
N LEU A 190 -0.30 -14.31 -4.64
CA LEU A 190 -0.09 -15.67 -4.12
C LEU A 190 -0.75 -15.89 -2.75
N ALA A 191 -0.71 -14.90 -1.87
CA ALA A 191 -1.34 -15.00 -0.55
C ALA A 191 -2.86 -15.09 -0.69
N ILE A 192 -3.46 -14.27 -1.56
CA ILE A 192 -4.91 -14.24 -1.74
C ILE A 192 -5.41 -15.38 -2.63
N SER A 193 -4.59 -15.95 -3.53
CA SER A 193 -5.03 -17.09 -4.36
C SER A 193 -5.38 -18.35 -3.57
N ASN A 194 -4.91 -18.43 -2.31
CA ASN A 194 -5.29 -19.47 -1.35
C ASN A 194 -6.67 -19.23 -0.70
N PHE A 195 -7.24 -18.04 -0.84
CA PHE A 195 -8.57 -17.72 -0.34
C PHE A 195 -9.63 -18.01 -1.40
N PRO A 196 -10.55 -18.98 -1.18
CA PRO A 196 -11.42 -19.51 -2.23
C PRO A 196 -12.49 -18.51 -2.72
N TYR A 197 -12.75 -17.45 -1.93
CA TYR A 197 -13.75 -16.44 -2.25
C TYR A 197 -13.18 -15.18 -2.93
N TYR A 198 -11.91 -15.25 -3.35
CA TYR A 198 -11.35 -14.32 -4.33
C TYR A 198 -10.99 -15.10 -5.60
N GLN A 199 -11.82 -14.93 -6.62
CA GLN A 199 -11.74 -15.74 -7.83
C GLN A 199 -11.06 -14.97 -8.94
N PHE A 200 -10.13 -15.63 -9.62
CA PHE A 200 -9.55 -15.19 -10.88
C PHE A 200 -10.07 -16.08 -12.00
N GLN A 201 -10.52 -15.47 -13.10
CA GLN A 201 -10.95 -16.23 -14.28
C GLN A 201 -9.82 -17.03 -14.91
N ASP A 202 -8.61 -16.44 -14.99
CA ASP A 202 -7.39 -17.11 -15.44
C ASP A 202 -6.26 -16.84 -14.44
N ARG A 203 -5.93 -17.86 -13.63
CA ARG A 203 -4.89 -17.77 -12.59
C ARG A 203 -3.49 -17.63 -13.17
N ASP A 204 -3.20 -18.31 -14.28
CA ASP A 204 -1.87 -18.29 -14.88
C ASP A 204 -1.57 -16.90 -15.47
N SER A 205 -2.56 -16.31 -16.16
CA SER A 205 -2.47 -14.94 -16.66
C SER A 205 -2.44 -13.93 -15.52
N MET A 206 -3.19 -14.16 -14.43
CA MET A 206 -3.11 -13.30 -13.24
C MET A 206 -1.72 -13.31 -12.61
N TYR A 207 -1.08 -14.47 -12.45
CA TYR A 207 0.28 -14.52 -11.88
C TYR A 207 1.32 -13.83 -12.76
N LYS A 208 1.26 -14.00 -14.09
CA LYS A 208 2.25 -13.45 -15.03
C LYS A 208 2.02 -11.97 -15.34
N PHE A 209 0.81 -11.61 -15.77
CA PHE A 209 0.49 -10.28 -16.27
C PHE A 209 -0.32 -9.47 -15.25
N GLY A 210 -1.19 -10.12 -14.48
CA GLY A 210 -1.99 -9.45 -13.46
C GLY A 210 -1.15 -8.89 -12.31
N SER A 211 -0.15 -9.64 -11.84
CA SER A 211 0.81 -9.15 -10.85
C SER A 211 1.59 -7.93 -11.35
N LEU A 212 1.96 -7.91 -12.64
CA LEU A 212 2.65 -6.76 -13.24
C LEU A 212 1.73 -5.55 -13.37
N PHE A 213 0.48 -5.76 -13.79
CA PHE A 213 -0.53 -4.71 -13.84
C PHE A 213 -0.80 -4.12 -12.44
N TYR A 214 -0.91 -4.97 -11.42
CA TYR A 214 -1.07 -4.52 -10.04
C TYR A 214 0.19 -3.82 -9.50
N ALA A 215 1.40 -4.25 -9.90
CA ALA A 215 2.65 -3.61 -9.52
C ALA A 215 2.76 -2.14 -9.96
N ILE A 216 1.98 -1.69 -10.95
CA ILE A 216 1.90 -0.28 -11.37
C ILE A 216 1.53 0.64 -10.20
N TYR A 217 0.73 0.14 -9.26
CA TYR A 217 0.32 0.88 -8.07
C TYR A 217 1.56 1.31 -7.30
N PHE A 218 2.48 0.36 -7.14
CA PHE A 218 3.69 0.49 -6.34
C PHE A 218 4.85 1.15 -7.09
N PHE A 219 4.91 1.03 -8.43
CA PHE A 219 5.90 1.76 -9.24
C PHE A 219 5.84 3.27 -8.98
N VAL A 220 4.63 3.79 -8.78
CA VAL A 220 4.37 5.20 -8.48
C VAL A 220 4.36 5.45 -6.98
N SER A 221 3.61 4.65 -6.21
CA SER A 221 3.33 4.97 -4.81
C SER A 221 4.57 4.87 -3.92
N PHE A 222 5.48 3.93 -4.16
CA PHE A 222 6.70 3.75 -3.38
C PHE A 222 7.62 4.98 -3.37
N PRO A 223 8.10 5.48 -4.52
CA PRO A 223 8.93 6.68 -4.53
C PRO A 223 8.16 7.93 -4.05
N MET A 224 6.84 7.98 -4.24
CA MET A 224 6.04 9.12 -3.80
C MET A 224 5.89 9.18 -2.28
N PHE A 225 5.49 8.06 -1.67
CA PHE A 225 5.31 7.91 -0.22
C PHE A 225 6.61 8.12 0.56
N LEU A 226 7.76 7.70 0.00
CA LEU A 226 9.06 7.90 0.64
C LEU A 226 9.34 9.37 0.95
N ARG A 227 8.78 10.33 0.19
CA ARG A 227 9.08 11.76 0.36
C ARG A 227 8.48 12.38 1.62
N ILE A 228 7.43 11.79 2.20
CA ILE A 228 6.74 12.31 3.39
C ILE A 228 7.76 12.44 4.53
N ASP A 229 8.01 13.66 4.99
CA ASP A 229 8.91 14.01 6.11
C ASP A 229 10.33 13.40 6.04
N GLU A 230 10.82 13.10 4.83
CA GLU A 230 12.09 12.42 4.62
C GLU A 230 13.29 13.36 4.67
N LYS A 231 13.16 14.55 4.08
CA LYS A 231 14.24 15.53 4.02
C LYS A 231 14.22 16.40 5.29
N PRO A 232 15.35 16.54 6.00
CA PRO A 232 15.44 17.47 7.13
C PRO A 232 15.04 18.89 6.70
N GLY A 233 14.14 19.52 7.46
CA GLY A 233 13.65 20.87 7.17
C GLY A 233 12.50 20.96 6.16
N ASP A 234 12.13 19.87 5.48
CA ASP A 234 10.95 19.82 4.57
C ASP A 234 9.86 18.93 5.17
N LEU A 235 9.24 19.40 6.26
CA LEU A 235 8.12 18.72 6.90
C LEU A 235 6.83 19.04 6.15
N TRP A 236 6.05 18.00 5.85
CA TRP A 236 4.82 18.13 5.09
C TRP A 236 3.65 18.45 6.02
N ASP A 237 2.73 19.30 5.58
CA ASP A 237 1.42 19.45 6.21
C ASP A 237 0.41 18.43 5.64
N LEU A 238 -0.76 18.33 6.26
CA LEU A 238 -1.80 17.39 5.83
C LEU A 238 -2.34 17.70 4.43
N GLN A 239 -2.36 18.98 4.04
CA GLN A 239 -2.83 19.37 2.71
C GLN A 239 -1.88 18.85 1.63
N ARG A 240 -0.56 19.05 1.78
CA ARG A 240 0.44 18.51 0.85
C ARG A 240 0.37 17.00 0.78
N VAL A 241 0.20 16.32 1.92
CA VAL A 241 0.03 14.85 1.98
C VAL A 241 -1.20 14.40 1.18
N ALA A 242 -2.35 15.08 1.36
CA ALA A 242 -3.57 14.75 0.64
C ALA A 242 -3.45 15.00 -0.86
N VAL A 243 -2.91 16.16 -1.27
CA VAL A 243 -2.69 16.47 -2.69
C VAL A 243 -1.69 15.50 -3.32
N ASP A 244 -0.61 15.14 -2.62
CA ASP A 244 0.38 14.20 -3.13
C ASP A 244 -0.18 12.79 -3.33
N SER A 245 -0.99 12.29 -2.39
CA SER A 245 -1.65 10.98 -2.53
C SER A 245 -2.67 10.95 -3.68
N LEU A 246 -3.43 12.03 -3.89
CA LEU A 246 -4.31 12.19 -5.05
C LEU A 246 -3.51 12.25 -6.36
N GLY A 247 -2.40 12.98 -6.38
CA GLY A 247 -1.49 13.03 -7.53
C GLY A 247 -0.89 11.67 -7.87
N ALA A 248 -0.47 10.91 -6.85
CA ALA A 248 0.00 9.54 -7.01
C ALA A 248 -1.08 8.64 -7.61
N ALA A 249 -2.30 8.73 -7.08
CA ALA A 249 -3.43 7.97 -7.57
C ALA A 249 -3.78 8.35 -9.02
N MET A 250 -3.77 9.62 -9.39
CA MET A 250 -4.02 10.02 -10.77
C MET A 250 -2.94 9.50 -11.72
N LEU A 251 -1.67 9.54 -11.32
CA LEU A 251 -0.58 9.00 -12.15
C LEU A 251 -0.72 7.48 -12.34
N VAL A 252 -1.05 6.73 -11.29
CA VAL A 252 -1.37 5.30 -11.41
C VAL A 252 -2.54 5.10 -12.37
N THR A 253 -3.63 5.87 -12.22
CA THR A 253 -4.81 5.79 -13.09
C THR A 253 -4.43 5.95 -14.56
N ILE A 254 -3.60 6.95 -14.89
CA ILE A 254 -3.13 7.18 -16.26
C ILE A 254 -2.39 5.95 -16.79
N VAL A 255 -1.45 5.39 -16.02
CA VAL A 255 -0.65 4.23 -16.46
C VAL A 255 -1.51 2.98 -16.63
N LEU A 256 -2.45 2.74 -15.70
CA LEU A 256 -3.43 1.64 -15.83
C LEU A 256 -4.30 1.82 -17.08
N ASP A 257 -4.67 3.06 -17.41
CA ASP A 257 -5.50 3.34 -18.58
C ASP A 257 -4.75 3.15 -19.89
N LEU A 258 -3.48 3.57 -19.95
CA LEU A 258 -2.62 3.28 -21.10
C LEU A 258 -2.50 1.77 -21.31
N TRP A 259 -2.29 1.00 -20.24
CA TRP A 259 -2.30 -0.47 -20.36
C TRP A 259 -3.62 -0.98 -20.91
N ARG A 260 -4.75 -0.55 -20.33
CA ARG A 260 -6.10 -0.94 -20.79
C ARG A 260 -6.32 -0.65 -22.27
N ILE A 261 -5.88 0.51 -22.76
CA ILE A 261 -6.08 0.95 -24.15
C ILE A 261 -5.15 0.21 -25.11
N PHE A 262 -3.86 0.08 -24.78
CA PHE A 262 -2.85 -0.44 -25.72
C PHE A 262 -2.67 -1.95 -25.65
N LEU A 263 -2.81 -2.56 -24.47
CA LEU A 263 -2.59 -3.99 -24.26
C LEU A 263 -3.90 -4.75 -24.04
N GLY A 264 -4.93 -4.11 -23.48
CA GLY A 264 -6.23 -4.71 -23.25
C GLY A 264 -6.31 -5.58 -21.99
N PRO A 265 -7.44 -6.27 -21.77
CA PRO A 265 -7.65 -7.18 -20.66
C PRO A 265 -6.84 -8.47 -20.82
N ILE A 266 -6.44 -9.05 -19.69
CA ILE A 266 -5.72 -10.34 -19.66
C ILE A 266 -6.67 -11.54 -19.67
N VAL A 267 -7.99 -11.28 -19.69
CA VAL A 267 -9.05 -12.28 -19.76
C VAL A 267 -9.97 -12.03 -20.95
N PRO A 268 -10.63 -13.08 -21.50
CA PRO A 268 -11.57 -12.90 -22.59
C PRO A 268 -12.76 -12.03 -22.16
N ILE A 269 -13.00 -10.92 -22.87
CA ILE A 269 -14.19 -10.11 -22.65
C ILE A 269 -15.40 -10.91 -23.14
N PRO A 270 -16.45 -11.11 -22.32
CA PRO A 270 -17.69 -11.68 -22.81
C PRO A 270 -18.22 -10.80 -23.96
N LYS A 271 -18.50 -11.40 -25.13
CA LYS A 271 -19.09 -10.69 -26.27
C LYS A 271 -20.51 -10.21 -25.92
N LYS A 272 -20.64 -9.13 -25.15
CA LYS A 272 -21.89 -8.36 -25.10
C LYS A 272 -22.04 -7.67 -26.45
N ARG A 273 -23.20 -7.86 -27.10
CA ARG A 273 -23.59 -7.10 -28.30
C ARG A 273 -23.36 -5.62 -28.00
N CYS A 274 -22.56 -4.95 -28.83
CA CYS A 274 -22.28 -3.53 -28.68
C CYS A 274 -23.59 -2.75 -28.62
N SER A 275 -23.92 -2.20 -27.45
CA SER A 275 -24.87 -1.11 -27.31
C SER A 275 -24.05 0.12 -26.92
N GLU A 276 -23.74 0.90 -27.96
CA GLU A 276 -23.17 2.26 -27.99
C GLU A 276 -21.82 2.54 -27.30
N PRO A 277 -20.95 3.36 -27.92
CA PRO A 277 -19.72 3.84 -27.31
C PRO A 277 -20.05 4.99 -26.34
N GLY A 278 -20.61 4.66 -25.18
CA GLY A 278 -20.88 5.58 -24.08
C GLY A 278 -20.27 5.08 -22.78
N LEU A 279 -19.75 6.00 -21.95
CA LEU A 279 -19.25 5.66 -20.61
C LEU A 279 -20.43 5.17 -19.73
N PRO A 280 -20.30 4.02 -19.04
CA PRO A 280 -21.40 3.37 -18.30
C PRO A 280 -21.84 4.11 -17.02
N TRP A 281 -21.39 5.33 -16.77
CA TRP A 281 -21.66 6.09 -15.54
C TRP A 281 -22.72 7.20 -15.70
N PHE A 282 -23.35 7.30 -16.87
CA PHE A 282 -24.38 8.30 -17.19
C PHE A 282 -25.78 7.72 -17.49
N LEU A 283 -26.06 6.48 -17.08
CA LEU A 283 -27.38 5.86 -17.15
C LEU A 283 -27.80 5.31 -15.79
#